data_AF-A0A8C4JLV0-F1
#
_entry.id   AF-A0A8C4JLV0-F1
#
_cell.length_a   1.000
_cell.length_b   1.000
_cell.length_c   1.000
_cell.angle_alpha   90.00
_cell.angle_beta   90.00
_cell.angle_gamma   90.00
#
_symmetry.space_group_name_H-M   'P 1'
#
loop_
_entity.id
_entity.type
_entity.pdbx_description
1 polymer ?
#
loop_
_entity_poly.entity_id
_entity_poly.type
_entity_poly.pdbx_seq_one_letter_code
_entity_poly.pdbx_strand_id
1 'polypeptide(L)'
;MFPLKDTEMGASTFFASALPHDVCGSNGLPLTPNSIKILGRFQILKTITHPRLCQYVDITRGKHERLVVAAEHCEKSLEDLLREGKPVRVNVPEAWRELSVLVEPLQHLQWCQWL
;
A
#
# COMPACT_ATOMS: atom_id res chain seq x y z
N MET A 1 -6.37 11.82 13.86
CA MET A 1 -6.84 11.59 12.49
C MET A 1 -7.08 12.96 11.89
N PHE A 2 -6.27 13.37 10.89
CA PHE A 2 -6.58 14.59 10.15
C PHE A 2 -7.92 14.40 9.43
N PRO A 3 -8.72 15.47 9.22
CA PRO A 3 -9.93 15.35 8.44
C PRO A 3 -9.54 14.83 7.06
N LEU A 4 -10.10 13.68 6.67
CA LEU A 4 -10.05 13.25 5.28
C LEU A 4 -10.67 14.40 4.48
N LYS A 5 -9.96 14.88 3.45
CA LYS A 5 -10.54 15.87 2.52
C LYS A 5 -11.83 15.27 1.94
N ASP A 6 -12.71 16.09 1.37
CA ASP A 6 -13.91 15.65 0.61
C ASP A 6 -13.51 14.86 -0.65
N THR A 7 -12.86 13.72 -0.46
CA THR A 7 -12.20 12.88 -1.45
C THR A 7 -12.82 11.49 -1.37
N GLU A 8 -13.02 10.86 -2.52
CA GLU A 8 -13.60 9.53 -2.57
C GLU A 8 -12.69 8.50 -1.87
N MET A 9 -13.29 7.42 -1.38
CA MET A 9 -12.54 6.30 -0.80
C MET A 9 -12.51 5.13 -1.77
N GLY A 10 -11.34 4.55 -1.92
CA GLY A 10 -11.11 3.36 -2.73
C GLY A 10 -10.80 2.17 -1.84
N ALA A 11 -11.26 0.99 -2.25
CA ALA A 11 -10.87 -0.27 -1.65
C ALA A 11 -10.17 -1.15 -2.69
N SER A 12 -9.04 -1.74 -2.32
CA SER A 12 -8.30 -2.67 -3.16
C SER A 12 -8.07 -3.98 -2.44
N THR A 13 -8.25 -5.09 -3.14
CA THR A 13 -8.06 -6.44 -2.59
C THR A 13 -6.80 -7.07 -3.18
N PHE A 14 -5.97 -7.63 -2.31
CA PHE A 14 -4.74 -8.32 -2.64
C PHE A 14 -4.70 -9.70 -1.95
N PHE A 15 -3.82 -10.57 -2.41
CA PHE A 15 -3.50 -11.83 -1.75
C PHE A 15 -1.99 -11.87 -1.53
N ALA A 16 -1.56 -12.07 -0.27
CA ALA A 16 -0.15 -12.32 0.02
C ALA A 16 0.22 -13.71 -0.51
N SER A 17 1.47 -13.92 -0.91
CA SER A 17 1.85 -15.27 -1.33
C SER A 17 1.85 -16.20 -0.12
N ALA A 18 1.42 -17.43 -0.39
CA ALA A 18 1.23 -18.44 0.62
C ALA A 18 2.58 -19.06 1.00
N LEU A 19 2.81 -19.22 2.29
CA LEU A 19 3.90 -20.06 2.76
C LEU A 19 3.59 -21.53 2.42
N PRO A 20 4.63 -22.36 2.19
CA PRO A 20 4.44 -23.80 2.08
C PRO A 20 3.65 -24.35 3.27
N HIS A 21 2.88 -25.42 3.05
CA HIS A 21 2.17 -26.08 4.14
C HIS A 21 3.19 -26.75 5.08
N ASP A 22 2.89 -26.75 6.39
CA ASP A 22 3.63 -27.48 7.43
C ASP A 22 5.10 -27.06 7.67
N VAL A 23 5.49 -25.84 7.31
CA VAL A 23 6.80 -25.28 7.69
C VAL A 23 6.76 -24.58 9.06
N CYS A 24 7.69 -24.98 9.92
CA CYS A 24 7.95 -24.34 11.21
C CYS A 24 9.23 -23.49 11.15
N GLY A 25 9.29 -22.45 11.96
CA GLY A 25 10.51 -21.67 12.18
C GLY A 25 11.56 -22.47 12.96
N SER A 26 12.77 -21.93 13.06
CA SER A 26 13.87 -22.53 13.83
C SER A 26 13.57 -22.66 15.34
N ASN A 27 12.56 -21.95 15.82
CA ASN A 27 12.03 -22.02 17.18
C ASN A 27 10.90 -23.05 17.36
N GLY A 28 10.58 -23.83 16.32
CA GLY A 28 9.49 -24.82 16.35
C GLY A 28 8.08 -24.23 16.33
N LEU A 29 7.92 -22.91 16.15
CA LEU A 29 6.61 -22.28 16.01
C LEU A 29 6.17 -22.28 14.54
N PRO A 30 4.84 -22.35 14.26
CA PRO A 30 4.34 -22.21 12.90
C PRO A 30 4.77 -20.85 12.35
N LEU A 31 5.17 -20.83 11.09
CA LEU A 31 5.54 -19.58 10.46
C LEU A 31 4.36 -18.62 10.47
N THR A 32 4.61 -17.37 10.89
CA THR A 32 3.61 -16.31 10.81
C THR A 32 3.23 -16.11 9.34
N PRO A 33 1.93 -16.18 8.98
CA PRO A 33 1.49 -15.97 7.60
C PRO A 33 1.91 -14.59 7.07
N ASN A 34 2.16 -14.48 5.77
CA ASN A 34 2.66 -13.25 5.16
C ASN A 34 1.65 -12.10 5.32
N SER A 35 0.37 -12.35 5.13
CA SER A 35 -0.72 -11.40 5.39
C SER A 35 -0.72 -10.84 6.82
N ILE A 36 -0.30 -11.59 7.83
CA ILE A 36 -0.14 -11.09 9.20
C ILE A 36 1.08 -10.16 9.32
N LYS A 37 2.22 -10.53 8.68
CA LYS A 37 3.40 -9.67 8.64
C LYS A 37 3.11 -8.34 7.96
N ILE A 38 2.33 -8.39 6.87
CA ILE A 38 1.88 -7.21 6.13
C ILE A 38 0.99 -6.33 7.00
N LEU A 39 -0.01 -6.92 7.66
CA LEU A 39 -0.92 -6.22 8.56
C LEU A 39 -0.17 -5.48 9.68
N GLY A 40 0.86 -6.11 10.24
CA GLY A 40 1.73 -5.50 11.24
C GLY A 40 2.52 -4.32 10.69
N ARG A 41 3.16 -4.48 9.51
CA ARG A 41 3.93 -3.40 8.85
C ARG A 41 3.04 -2.25 8.39
N PHE A 42 1.81 -2.52 7.99
CA PHE A 42 0.86 -1.52 7.52
C PHE A 42 0.48 -0.50 8.61
N GLN A 43 0.65 -0.82 9.89
CA GLN A 43 0.38 0.15 10.96
C GLN A 43 1.23 1.42 10.81
N ILE A 44 2.46 1.32 10.28
CA ILE A 44 3.32 2.47 9.98
C ILE A 44 2.78 3.25 8.78
N LEU A 45 2.26 2.57 7.74
CA LEU A 45 1.71 3.23 6.56
C LEU A 45 0.51 4.12 6.91
N LYS A 46 -0.30 3.73 7.90
CA LYS A 46 -1.40 4.55 8.41
C LYS A 46 -0.96 5.84 9.09
N THR A 47 0.31 5.94 9.53
CA THR A 47 0.82 7.15 10.17
C THR A 47 1.42 8.15 9.18
N ILE A 48 1.62 7.74 7.92
CA ILE A 48 2.15 8.62 6.88
C ILE A 48 1.02 9.51 6.39
N THR A 49 1.16 10.82 6.54
CA THR A 49 0.22 11.83 6.03
C THR A 49 1.00 12.90 5.29
N HIS A 50 0.63 13.16 4.03
CA HIS A 50 1.26 14.20 3.23
C HIS A 50 0.26 14.81 2.25
N PRO A 51 0.24 16.13 2.02
CA PRO A 51 -0.75 16.78 1.15
C PRO A 51 -0.80 16.29 -0.31
N ARG A 52 0.24 15.58 -0.75
CA ARG A 52 0.41 15.04 -2.11
C ARG A 52 0.44 13.51 -2.18
N LEU A 53 0.17 12.83 -1.06
CA LEU A 53 0.07 11.37 -1.00
C LEU A 53 -1.35 10.99 -0.56
N CYS A 54 -1.93 9.98 -1.20
CA CYS A 54 -3.18 9.40 -0.72
C CYS A 54 -2.97 8.80 0.66
N GLN A 55 -3.87 9.14 1.59
CA GLN A 55 -3.85 8.57 2.91
C GLN A 55 -4.34 7.13 2.89
N TYR A 56 -3.53 6.21 3.40
CA TYR A 56 -4.00 4.87 3.77
C TYR A 56 -4.88 4.98 5.02
N VAL A 57 -6.11 4.51 4.93
CA VAL A 57 -7.12 4.61 6.00
C VAL A 57 -7.07 3.37 6.87
N ASP A 58 -7.22 2.19 6.26
CA ASP A 58 -7.19 0.94 7.00
C ASP A 58 -6.84 -0.27 6.13
N ILE A 59 -6.54 -1.38 6.80
CA ILE A 59 -6.32 -2.68 6.18
C ILE A 59 -7.04 -3.75 7.01
N THR A 60 -7.68 -4.69 6.32
CA THR A 60 -8.29 -5.85 6.95
C THR A 60 -7.74 -7.13 6.35
N ARG A 61 -7.55 -8.15 7.19
CA ARG A 61 -7.14 -9.49 6.78
C ARG A 61 -8.36 -10.39 6.66
N GLY A 62 -8.51 -11.02 5.50
CA GLY A 62 -9.49 -12.07 5.23
C GLY A 62 -8.90 -13.47 5.33
N LYS A 63 -9.65 -14.45 4.83
CA LYS A 63 -9.19 -15.85 4.72
C LYS A 63 -8.18 -16.01 3.58
N HIS A 64 -7.32 -17.03 3.67
CA HIS A 64 -6.40 -17.44 2.61
C HIS A 64 -5.50 -16.30 2.12
N GLU A 65 -4.77 -15.66 3.03
CA GLU A 65 -3.84 -14.56 2.71
C GLU A 65 -4.47 -13.32 2.05
N ARG A 66 -5.80 -13.22 1.99
CA ARG A 66 -6.51 -12.05 1.45
C ARG A 66 -6.30 -10.83 2.35
N LEU A 67 -6.01 -9.69 1.74
CA LEU A 67 -5.94 -8.37 2.37
C LEU A 67 -6.84 -7.40 1.61
N VAL A 68 -7.58 -6.58 2.34
CA VAL A 68 -8.37 -5.48 1.77
C VAL A 68 -7.85 -4.17 2.35
N VAL A 69 -7.40 -3.27 1.50
CA VAL A 69 -6.85 -1.96 1.87
C VAL A 69 -7.84 -0.88 1.47
N ALA A 70 -8.18 0.00 2.41
CA ALA A 70 -8.95 1.21 2.18
C ALA A 70 -8.01 2.43 2.18
N ALA A 71 -8.14 3.29 1.18
CA ALA A 71 -7.33 4.49 1.03
C ALA A 71 -8.13 5.62 0.38
N GLU A 72 -7.65 6.85 0.52
CA GLU A 72 -8.10 7.97 -0.32
C GLU A 72 -7.91 7.61 -1.80
N HIS A 73 -8.94 7.85 -2.60
CA HIS A 73 -8.96 7.56 -4.01
C HIS A 73 -8.75 8.84 -4.83
N CYS A 74 -7.79 8.78 -5.76
CA CYS A 74 -7.68 9.77 -6.82
C CYS A 74 -8.34 9.19 -8.08
N GLU A 75 -9.42 9.81 -8.54
CA GLU A 75 -10.13 9.41 -9.77
C GLU A 75 -9.25 9.43 -11.02
N LYS A 76 -8.23 10.28 -11.05
CA LYS A 76 -7.33 10.46 -12.20
C LYS A 76 -5.94 9.97 -11.88
N SER A 77 -5.51 8.95 -12.61
CA SER A 77 -4.13 8.50 -12.59
C SER A 77 -3.24 9.45 -13.40
N LEU A 78 -1.92 9.34 -13.21
CA LEU A 78 -0.96 10.03 -14.05
C LEU A 78 -1.13 9.64 -15.53
N GLU A 79 -1.49 8.37 -15.81
CA GLU A 79 -1.75 7.88 -17.15
C GLU A 79 -2.94 8.61 -17.80
N ASP A 80 -4.03 8.83 -17.07
CA ASP A 80 -5.20 9.55 -17.57
C ASP A 80 -4.85 10.99 -17.92
N LEU A 81 -4.06 11.67 -17.08
CA LEU A 81 -3.59 13.03 -17.33
C LEU A 81 -2.68 13.13 -18.55
N LEU A 82 -1.83 12.11 -18.78
CA LEU A 82 -0.98 12.02 -19.98
C LEU A 82 -1.82 11.79 -21.24
N ARG A 83 -2.86 10.95 -21.17
CA ARG A 83 -3.78 10.69 -22.30
C ARG A 83 -4.64 11.91 -22.65
N GLU A 84 -4.97 12.75 -21.65
CA GLU A 84 -5.68 14.02 -21.86
C GLU A 84 -4.82 15.13 -22.51
N GLY A 85 -3.53 14.87 -22.76
CA GLY A 85 -2.62 15.84 -23.40
C GLY A 85 -2.33 17.09 -22.56
N LYS A 86 -2.66 17.05 -21.26
CA LYS A 86 -2.42 18.17 -20.34
C LYS A 86 -0.94 18.22 -19.97
N PRO A 87 -0.28 19.39 -19.97
CA PRO A 87 1.09 19.51 -19.53
C PRO A 87 1.18 19.20 -18.03
N VAL A 88 1.63 18.00 -17.70
CA VAL A 88 1.93 17.63 -16.31
C VAL A 88 3.22 18.35 -15.92
N ARG A 89 3.10 19.43 -15.14
CA ARG A 89 4.25 20.10 -14.53
C ARG A 89 4.71 19.28 -13.33
N VAL A 90 5.51 18.25 -13.60
CA VAL A 90 6.21 17.52 -12.55
C VAL A 90 7.43 18.35 -12.17
N ASN A 91 7.40 19.00 -10.99
CA ASN A 91 8.62 19.55 -10.42
C ASN A 91 9.50 18.37 -9.97
N VAL A 92 10.37 17.95 -10.88
CA VAL A 92 11.24 16.77 -10.77
C VAL A 92 11.92 16.65 -9.40
N PRO A 93 12.50 17.69 -8.78
CA PRO A 93 13.16 17.57 -7.47
C PRO A 93 12.22 17.23 -6.30
N GLU A 94 10.98 17.70 -6.33
CA GLU A 94 9.97 17.38 -5.30
C GLU A 94 9.30 16.03 -5.58
N ALA A 95 9.09 15.70 -6.85
CA ALA A 95 8.56 14.42 -7.29
C ALA A 95 9.49 13.26 -6.91
N TRP A 96 10.82 13.41 -6.96
CA TRP A 96 11.74 12.37 -6.47
C TRP A 96 11.68 12.17 -4.95
N ARG A 97 11.36 13.20 -4.17
CA ARG A 97 11.13 13.10 -2.71
C ARG A 97 9.80 12.43 -2.39
N GLU A 98 8.76 12.72 -3.15
CA GLU A 98 7.46 12.04 -3.03
C GLU A 98 7.49 10.60 -3.53
N LEU A 99 8.17 10.36 -4.65
CA LEU A 99 8.40 9.03 -5.17
C LEU A 99 9.29 8.22 -4.23
N SER A 100 10.30 8.79 -3.55
CA SER A 100 11.08 8.04 -2.57
C SER A 100 10.25 7.64 -1.33
N VAL A 101 9.35 8.52 -0.86
CA VAL A 101 8.40 8.18 0.22
C VAL A 101 7.36 7.15 -0.23
N LEU A 102 7.03 7.06 -1.52
CA LEU A 102 6.16 6.03 -2.08
C LEU A 102 6.90 4.74 -2.44
N VAL A 103 8.17 4.82 -2.86
CA VAL A 103 9.00 3.70 -3.29
C VAL A 103 9.33 2.79 -2.13
N GLU A 104 9.55 3.29 -0.91
CA GLU A 104 9.77 2.40 0.24
C GLU A 104 8.51 1.59 0.63
N PRO A 105 7.32 2.19 0.80
CA PRO A 105 6.05 1.48 0.99
C PRO A 105 5.65 0.59 -0.18
N LEU A 106 5.82 1.06 -1.42
CA LEU A 106 5.49 0.30 -2.63
C LEU A 106 6.49 -0.82 -2.83
N GLN A 107 7.78 -0.65 -2.56
CA GLN A 107 8.73 -1.75 -2.47
C GLN A 107 8.27 -2.68 -1.36
N HIS A 108 7.92 -2.20 -0.16
CA HIS A 108 7.40 -3.08 0.89
C HIS A 108 6.16 -3.88 0.45
N LEU A 109 5.20 -3.28 -0.28
CA LEU A 109 4.01 -3.95 -0.82
C LEU A 109 4.32 -4.85 -2.04
N GLN A 110 5.29 -4.50 -2.86
CA GLN A 110 5.76 -5.30 -4.00
C GLN A 110 6.59 -6.49 -3.50
N TRP A 111 7.38 -6.32 -2.45
CA TRP A 111 8.00 -7.39 -1.66
C TRP A 111 6.95 -8.33 -1.06
N CYS A 112 5.72 -7.85 -0.81
CA CYS A 112 4.59 -8.69 -0.39
C CYS A 112 3.88 -9.41 -1.54
N GLN A 113 4.08 -8.98 -2.79
CA GLN A 113 3.68 -9.72 -4.00
C GLN A 113 4.72 -10.78 -4.41
N TRP A 114 5.97 -10.65 -3.97
CA TRP A 114 7.08 -11.58 -4.26
C TRP A 114 7.49 -12.49 -3.08
N LEU A 115 6.77 -12.45 -1.94
CA LEU A 115 6.90 -13.37 -0.79
C LEU A 115 5.62 -14.14 -0.57
#